data_AF-A0A965EEJ3-F1
#
_entry.id   AF-A0A965EEJ3-F1
#
_cell.length_a   1.000
_cell.length_b   1.000
_cell.length_c   1.000
_cell.angle_alpha   90.00
_cell.angle_beta   90.00
_cell.angle_gamma   90.00
#
_symmetry.space_group_name_H-M   'P 1'
#
loop_
_entity.id
_entity.type
_entity.pdbx_description
1 polymer ?
#
loop_
_entity_poly.entity_id
_entity_poly.type
_entity_poly.pdbx_seq_one_letter_code
_entity_poly.pdbx_strand_id
1 'polypeptide(L)'
;MFVKICGITNEQDALLAVALGADALGFVFAPSPRQVAPQRVKEIVRRLPQSVLTVGVFRDEHPQRVIDIVHEAGVFGAQLHGHESAANVAEVMVDIKWVIKAVVAGSV
;
A
#
# COMPACT_ATOMS: atom_id res chain seq x y z
N MET A 1 18.38 7.20 -3.91
CA MET A 1 17.40 6.52 -4.80
C MET A 1 16.35 5.91 -3.89
N PHE A 2 15.06 6.09 -4.17
CA PHE A 2 13.99 5.50 -3.36
C PHE A 2 13.58 4.16 -3.96
N VAL A 3 13.56 3.09 -3.17
CA VAL A 3 13.29 1.71 -3.61
C VAL A 3 12.11 1.14 -2.83
N LYS A 4 11.03 0.85 -3.56
CA LYS A 4 9.84 0.17 -3.03
C LYS A 4 9.77 -1.28 -3.54
N ILE A 5 9.69 -2.25 -2.63
CA ILE A 5 9.42 -3.65 -2.95
C ILE A 5 7.92 -3.93 -2.82
N CYS A 6 7.26 -4.30 -3.91
CA CYS A 6 5.80 -4.35 -3.97
C CYS A 6 5.26 -5.79 -4.12
N GLY A 7 4.12 -6.06 -3.48
CA GLY A 7 3.48 -7.38 -3.52
C GLY A 7 4.04 -8.35 -2.49
N ILE A 8 4.42 -7.84 -1.32
CA ILE A 8 4.83 -8.65 -0.17
C ILE A 8 3.62 -9.43 0.35
N THR A 9 3.77 -10.74 0.51
CA THR A 9 2.70 -11.65 0.97
C THR A 9 2.98 -12.32 2.31
N ASN A 10 4.24 -12.28 2.76
CA ASN A 10 4.68 -12.94 3.98
C ASN A 10 5.75 -12.11 4.71
N GLU A 11 5.97 -12.46 5.97
CA GLU A 11 6.87 -11.74 6.87
C GLU A 11 8.35 -11.92 6.51
N GLN A 12 8.75 -13.09 6.04
CA GLN A 12 10.15 -13.40 5.72
C GLN A 12 10.66 -12.48 4.61
N ASP A 13 9.88 -12.35 3.53
CA ASP A 13 10.19 -11.44 2.42
C ASP A 13 10.18 -9.97 2.86
N ALA A 14 9.24 -9.60 3.74
CA ALA A 14 9.17 -8.24 4.29
C ALA A 14 10.44 -7.87 5.04
N LEU A 15 10.86 -8.72 5.99
CA LEU A 15 12.06 -8.51 6.80
C LEU A 15 13.33 -8.55 5.96
N LEU A 16 13.42 -9.45 4.99
CA LEU A 16 14.56 -9.53 4.08
C LEU A 16 14.67 -8.25 3.23
N ALA A 17 13.57 -7.77 2.66
CA ALA A 17 13.55 -6.52 1.89
C ALA A 17 14.03 -5.32 2.72
N VAL A 18 13.58 -5.22 3.98
CA VAL A 18 14.06 -4.18 4.91
C VAL A 18 15.55 -4.34 5.20
N ALA A 19 16.01 -5.56 5.49
CA ALA A 19 17.43 -5.82 5.78
C ALA A 19 18.36 -5.49 4.60
N LEU A 20 17.85 -5.60 3.38
CA LEU A 20 18.57 -5.23 2.14
C LEU A 20 18.45 -3.74 1.79
N GLY A 21 17.78 -2.94 2.63
CA GLY A 21 17.72 -1.49 2.49
C GLY A 21 16.56 -0.95 1.65
N ALA A 22 15.44 -1.68 1.55
CA ALA A 22 14.24 -1.13 0.93
C ALA A 22 13.70 0.07 1.74
N ASP A 23 13.33 1.15 1.05
CA ASP A 23 12.72 2.34 1.67
C ASP A 23 11.22 2.13 1.94
N ALA A 24 10.57 1.27 1.15
CA ALA A 24 9.15 1.00 1.27
C ALA A 24 8.75 -0.43 0.90
N LEU A 25 7.65 -0.90 1.51
CA LEU A 25 6.99 -2.17 1.20
C LEU A 25 5.55 -1.93 0.73
N GLY A 26 5.12 -2.69 -0.27
CA GLY A 26 3.76 -2.65 -0.82
C GLY A 26 2.97 -3.93 -0.55
N PHE A 27 1.76 -3.80 -0.01
CA PHE A 27 0.82 -4.89 0.25
C PHE A 27 -0.43 -4.74 -0.63
N VAL A 28 -0.83 -5.78 -1.35
CA VAL A 28 -1.90 -5.68 -2.36
C VAL A 28 -3.25 -6.07 -1.76
N PHE A 29 -4.23 -5.17 -1.81
CA PHE A 29 -5.60 -5.36 -1.34
C PHE A 29 -6.63 -5.49 -2.47
N ALA A 30 -6.16 -5.71 -3.71
CA ALA A 30 -6.98 -5.89 -4.90
C ALA A 30 -6.79 -7.30 -5.51
N PRO A 31 -7.71 -7.81 -6.35
CA PRO A 31 -7.59 -9.11 -7.00
C PRO A 31 -6.23 -9.32 -7.68
N SER A 32 -5.44 -10.25 -7.17
CA SER A 32 -4.09 -10.56 -7.64
C SER A 32 -3.57 -11.85 -7.00
N PRO A 33 -2.63 -12.59 -7.62
CA PRO A 33 -1.89 -13.66 -6.94
C PRO A 33 -1.13 -13.18 -5.69
N ARG A 34 -0.91 -11.87 -5.58
CA ARG A 34 -0.20 -11.21 -4.46
C ARG A 34 -1.15 -10.58 -3.45
N GLN A 35 -2.46 -10.83 -3.57
CA GLN A 35 -3.48 -10.27 -2.68
C GLN A 35 -3.30 -10.82 -1.25
N VAL A 36 -3.43 -9.94 -0.26
CA VAL A 36 -3.32 -10.27 1.16
C VAL A 36 -4.49 -9.71 1.97
N ALA A 37 -4.84 -10.39 3.06
CA ALA A 37 -5.85 -9.91 4.01
C ALA A 37 -5.28 -8.76 4.89
N PRO A 38 -6.07 -7.73 5.23
CA PRO A 38 -5.62 -6.63 6.10
C PRO A 38 -5.10 -7.11 7.46
N GLN A 39 -5.74 -8.10 8.08
CA GLN A 39 -5.28 -8.70 9.34
C GLN A 39 -3.88 -9.29 9.22
N ARG A 40 -3.59 -9.97 8.11
CA ARG A 40 -2.26 -10.56 7.87
C ARG A 40 -1.20 -9.47 7.70
N VAL A 41 -1.54 -8.39 6.99
CA VAL A 41 -0.64 -7.24 6.84
C VAL A 41 -0.36 -6.58 8.18
N LYS A 42 -1.37 -6.45 9.05
CA LYS A 42 -1.21 -5.90 10.40
C LYS A 42 -0.20 -6.68 11.24
N GLU A 43 -0.21 -8.01 11.15
CA GLU A 43 0.77 -8.86 11.84
C GLU A 43 2.20 -8.60 11.37
N ILE A 44 2.38 -8.46 10.05
CA ILE A 44 3.69 -8.18 9.44
C ILE A 44 4.16 -6.78 9.83
N VAL A 45 3.33 -5.75 9.62
CA VAL A 45 3.67 -4.34 9.86
C VAL A 45 4.09 -4.09 11.31
N ARG A 46 3.46 -4.76 12.29
CA ARG A 46 3.85 -4.67 13.70
C ARG A 46 5.29 -5.11 14.01
N ARG A 47 5.90 -5.92 13.13
CA ARG A 47 7.28 -6.40 13.28
C ARG A 47 8.29 -5.57 12.49
N LEU A 48 7.84 -4.65 11.64
CA LEU A 48 8.71 -3.83 10.81
C LEU A 48 9.20 -2.60 11.60
N PRO A 49 10.42 -2.11 11.32
CA PRO A 49 10.89 -0.86 11.88
C PRO A 49 10.06 0.33 11.35
N GLN A 50 9.86 1.35 12.17
CA GLN A 50 9.11 2.55 11.79
C GLN A 50 9.77 3.38 10.68
N SER A 51 11.05 3.10 10.38
CA SER A 51 11.80 3.78 9.31
C SER A 51 11.39 3.34 7.91
N VAL A 52 10.67 2.22 7.75
CA VAL A 52 10.21 1.76 6.42
C VAL A 52 8.80 2.22 6.14
N LEU A 53 8.56 2.77 4.95
CA LEU A 53 7.23 3.17 4.52
C LEU A 53 6.40 1.94 4.14
N THR A 54 5.24 1.74 4.75
CA THR A 54 4.30 0.67 4.40
C THR A 54 3.13 1.21 3.60
N VAL A 55 2.82 0.59 2.46
CA VAL A 55 1.82 1.09 1.51
C VAL A 55 0.82 0.00 1.14
N GLY A 56 -0.47 0.27 1.32
CA GLY A 56 -1.55 -0.55 0.77
C GLY A 56 -1.77 -0.22 -0.71
N VAL A 57 -1.92 -1.23 -1.56
CA VAL A 57 -2.16 -1.08 -3.00
C VAL A 57 -3.59 -1.48 -3.33
N PHE A 58 -4.33 -0.53 -3.89
CA PHE A 58 -5.74 -0.63 -4.22
C PHE A 58 -5.94 -0.41 -5.72
N ARG A 59 -7.06 -0.91 -6.23
CA ARG A 59 -7.45 -0.71 -7.63
C ARG A 59 -8.95 -0.60 -7.69
N ASP A 60 -9.43 0.55 -8.16
CA ASP A 60 -10.85 0.82 -8.41
C ASP A 60 -11.73 0.58 -7.17
N GLU A 61 -11.17 0.75 -5.96
CA GLU A 61 -11.86 0.57 -4.68
C GLU A 61 -12.50 1.88 -4.21
N HIS A 62 -13.59 1.78 -3.44
CA HIS A 62 -14.27 2.94 -2.86
C HIS A 62 -13.34 3.70 -1.90
N PRO A 63 -13.25 5.04 -1.94
CA PRO A 63 -12.34 5.81 -1.07
C PRO A 63 -12.46 5.47 0.42
N GLN A 64 -13.69 5.42 0.96
CA GLN A 64 -13.91 5.01 2.35
C GLN A 64 -13.34 3.61 2.67
N ARG A 65 -13.49 2.64 1.76
CA ARG A 65 -12.93 1.29 1.95
C ARG A 65 -11.41 1.30 1.94
N VAL A 66 -10.78 2.15 1.13
CA VAL A 66 -9.32 2.36 1.15
C VAL A 66 -8.89 2.86 2.53
N ILE A 67 -9.55 3.89 3.06
CA ILE A 67 -9.25 4.47 4.37
C ILE A 67 -9.38 3.41 5.48
N ASP A 68 -10.50 2.67 5.48
CA ASP A 68 -10.77 1.63 6.47
C ASP A 68 -9.69 0.54 6.46
N ILE A 69 -9.32 0.04 5.27
CA ILE A 69 -8.30 -1.01 5.12
C ILE A 69 -6.92 -0.49 5.54
N VAL A 70 -6.56 0.75 5.21
CA VAL A 70 -5.29 1.35 5.63
C VAL A 70 -5.18 1.37 7.14
N HIS A 71 -6.22 1.83 7.84
CA HIS A 71 -6.27 1.83 9.31
C HIS A 71 -6.27 0.42 9.91
N GLU A 72 -7.03 -0.49 9.32
CA GLU A 72 -7.14 -1.87 9.79
C GLU A 72 -5.80 -2.62 9.71
N ALA A 73 -5.15 -2.54 8.55
CA ALA A 73 -3.85 -3.14 8.25
C ALA A 73 -2.69 -2.42 8.95
N GLY A 74 -2.89 -1.17 9.39
CA GLY A 74 -1.86 -0.35 10.02
C GLY A 74 -0.75 0.08 9.06
N VAL A 75 -1.00 0.04 7.75
CA VAL A 75 -0.06 0.58 6.76
C VAL A 75 -0.11 2.11 6.80
N PHE A 76 0.99 2.77 6.43
CA PHE A 76 1.11 4.21 6.56
C PHE A 76 0.50 5.00 5.40
N GLY A 77 0.50 4.43 4.20
CA GLY A 77 -0.01 5.09 3.00
C GLY A 77 -0.83 4.20 2.08
N ALA A 78 -1.42 4.82 1.07
CA ALA A 78 -2.21 4.15 0.04
C ALA A 78 -1.61 4.42 -1.36
N GLN A 79 -1.62 3.40 -2.21
CA GLN A 79 -1.33 3.51 -3.63
C GLN A 79 -2.60 3.16 -4.42
N LEU A 80 -3.13 4.12 -5.16
CA LEU A 80 -4.32 3.99 -6.01
C LEU A 80 -3.87 3.66 -7.43
N HIS A 81 -4.11 2.41 -7.85
CA HIS A 81 -3.52 1.81 -9.05
C HIS A 81 -4.55 1.50 -10.15
N GLY A 82 -5.79 1.98 -10.01
CA GLY A 82 -6.84 1.87 -11.02
C GLY A 82 -7.08 3.17 -11.78
N HIS A 83 -8.34 3.43 -12.05
CA HIS A 83 -8.87 4.59 -12.77
C HIS A 83 -9.52 5.57 -11.78
N GLU A 84 -9.04 5.61 -10.55
CA GLU A 84 -9.59 6.50 -9.52
C GLU A 84 -9.51 7.95 -9.99
N SER A 85 -10.65 8.64 -9.95
CA SER A 85 -10.75 10.04 -10.34
C SER A 85 -9.96 10.94 -9.37
N ALA A 86 -9.63 12.16 -9.78
CA ALA A 86 -9.02 13.15 -8.88
C ALA A 86 -9.86 13.40 -7.62
N ALA A 87 -11.20 13.32 -7.71
CA ALA A 87 -12.10 13.45 -6.57
C ALA A 87 -11.96 12.26 -5.60
N ASN A 88 -11.88 11.02 -6.12
CA ASN A 88 -11.64 9.84 -5.29
C ASN A 88 -10.29 9.93 -4.56
N VAL A 89 -9.25 10.40 -5.26
CA VAL A 89 -7.93 10.60 -4.66
C VAL A 89 -8.01 11.66 -3.54
N ALA A 90 -8.70 12.78 -3.79
CA ALA A 90 -8.90 13.84 -2.81
C ALA A 90 -9.64 13.35 -1.56
N GLU A 91 -10.65 12.49 -1.72
CA GLU A 91 -11.38 11.90 -0.60
C GLU A 91 -10.48 11.02 0.28
N VAL A 92 -9.62 10.18 -0.32
CA VAL A 92 -8.64 9.38 0.45
C VAL A 92 -7.63 10.28 1.18
N MET A 93 -7.21 11.38 0.56
CA MET A 93 -6.23 12.32 1.14
C MET A 93 -6.75 13.09 2.36
N VAL A 94 -8.05 13.10 2.62
CA VAL A 94 -8.62 13.71 3.84
C VAL A 94 -8.02 13.05 5.10
N ASP A 95 -7.91 11.73 5.09
CA ASP A 95 -7.45 10.95 6.24
C ASP A 95 -6.04 10.36 6.03
N ILE A 96 -5.71 9.94 4.80
CA ILE A 96 -4.44 9.29 4.49
C ILE A 96 -3.47 10.31 3.89
N LYS A 97 -2.46 10.73 4.67
CA LYS A 97 -1.51 11.78 4.26
C LYS A 97 -0.54 11.34 3.15
N TRP A 98 -0.30 10.03 3.02
CA TRP A 98 0.61 9.46 2.03
C TRP A 98 -0.15 8.69 0.97
N VAL A 99 -0.48 9.38 -0.13
CA VAL A 99 -1.19 8.79 -1.28
C VAL A 99 -0.30 8.83 -2.52
N ILE A 100 -0.18 7.69 -3.19
CA ILE A 100 0.49 7.53 -4.48
C ILE A 100 -0.58 7.21 -5.52
N LYS A 101 -0.81 8.07 -6.50
CA LYS A 101 -1.59 7.71 -7.69
C LYS A 101 -0.66 7.07 -8.72
N ALA A 102 -0.89 5.82 -9.07
CA ALA A 102 -0.24 5.21 -10.23
C ALA A 102 -1.05 5.52 -11.48
N VAL A 103 -0.32 5.81 -12.57
CA VAL A 103 -0.85 6.08 -13.90
C VAL A 103 -0.09 5.23 -14.91
N VAL A 104 -0.76 4.75 -15.96
CA VAL A 104 -0.11 4.00 -17.02
C VAL A 104 0.58 5.00 -17.95
N ALA A 105 1.86 4.82 -18.21
CA ALA A 105 2.58 5.69 -19.14
C ALA A 105 1.94 5.59 -20.53
N GLY A 106 1.59 6.73 -21.12
CA GLY A 106 0.92 6.79 -22.42
C GLY A 106 -0.60 6.62 -22.39
N SER A 107 -1.25 6.65 -21.22
CA SER A 107 -2.71 6.62 -21.10
C SER A 107 -3.38 8.00 -21.17
N VAL A 108 -2.85 8.91 -22.00
CA VAL A 108 -3.44 10.22 -22.32
C VAL A 108 -3.63 10.37 -23.81
#